data_AF-A0A8U0HZT5-F1
#
_entry.id   AF-A0A8U0HZT5-F1
#
_cell.length_a   1.000
_cell.length_b   1.000
_cell.length_c   1.000
_cell.angle_alpha   90.00
_cell.angle_beta   90.00
_cell.angle_gamma   90.00
#
_symmetry.space_group_name_H-M   'P 1'
#
loop_
_entity.id
_entity.type
_entity.pdbx_description
1 polymer ?
#
loop_
_entity_poly.entity_id
_entity_poly.type
_entity_poly.pdbx_seq_one_letter_code
_entity_poly.pdbx_strand_id
1 'polypeptide(L)'
;MTEYDVSEDIEAVVEDTDLPRRLKDEVYSTVEARDATAEQADQIARAVENRYLDTRVDPLDPVGTVSAQSIGEPGTQMTMNTFHYAGVAEIDVTQGLPRLIELVDARKTPDTPMMTVHLEDEYATDREKAHEVVWQIESTRILALGDISTNVADMVVSIDLNEDTLEERMITPDEISGIIQDELGVETTQQGTVIEFGPEQPSYRDLLQLVEQLRDIVFKGIEDITRVVIRKEQLDEGEQFVLYTEGSAFGDVIEIEGVDASRTTTNNIHEIHKNLGIEAARESIIEETMNTLEEQGLDDVNIRHLMLVADIMTNRGEIESIGRHGISGSKESVLARAAFEVTVNHLLDAAIHGEVDDLNGVTENVIVGKPIKLGTGDVDLRMGSSSAEPEASD
;
A
#
# COMPACT_ATOMS: atom_id res chain seq x y z
N MET A 1 -17.22 33.54 5.61
CA MET A 1 -16.58 33.91 6.88
C MET A 1 -15.39 32.99 7.01
N THR A 2 -14.28 33.44 6.44
CA THR A 2 -12.95 32.89 6.68
C THR A 2 -12.66 32.95 8.18
N GLU A 3 -11.85 32.02 8.71
CA GLU A 3 -11.47 31.99 10.13
C GLU A 3 -10.52 33.14 10.54
N TYR A 4 -10.19 34.03 9.61
CA TYR A 4 -9.18 35.07 9.74
C TYR A 4 -9.84 36.46 9.89
N ASP A 5 -9.30 37.33 10.76
CA ASP A 5 -9.82 38.68 11.00
C ASP A 5 -9.33 39.66 9.91
N VAL A 6 -9.80 39.45 8.67
CA VAL A 6 -9.40 40.22 7.50
C VAL A 6 -10.55 41.11 7.03
N SER A 7 -10.23 42.36 6.66
CA SER A 7 -11.26 43.29 6.15
C SER A 7 -11.90 42.79 4.85
N GLU A 8 -13.18 43.10 4.61
CA GLU A 8 -13.92 42.73 3.38
C GLU A 8 -13.17 43.12 2.08
N ASP A 9 -12.42 44.22 2.09
CA ASP A 9 -11.61 44.67 0.95
C ASP A 9 -10.45 43.72 0.63
N ILE A 10 -9.88 43.05 1.64
CA ILE A 10 -8.79 42.08 1.47
C ILE A 10 -9.34 40.72 1.05
N GLU A 11 -10.48 40.31 1.60
CA GLU A 11 -11.19 39.09 1.18
C GLU A 11 -11.56 39.17 -0.31
N ALA A 12 -12.08 40.31 -0.76
CA ALA A 12 -12.41 40.51 -2.17
C ALA A 12 -11.19 40.37 -3.11
N VAL A 13 -10.03 40.88 -2.69
CA VAL A 13 -8.79 40.85 -3.48
C VAL A 13 -8.20 39.44 -3.57
N VAL A 14 -8.19 38.69 -2.46
CA VAL A 14 -7.65 37.32 -2.44
C VAL A 14 -8.60 36.37 -3.16
N GLU A 15 -9.91 36.55 -3.02
CA GLU A 15 -10.89 35.69 -3.70
C GLU A 15 -10.93 35.88 -5.22
N ASP A 16 -10.61 37.07 -5.72
CA ASP A 16 -10.52 37.35 -7.16
C ASP A 16 -9.38 36.60 -7.87
N THR A 17 -8.40 36.07 -7.12
CA THR A 17 -7.29 35.29 -7.70
C THR A 17 -7.66 33.84 -8.01
N ASP A 18 -7.01 33.28 -9.04
CA ASP A 18 -7.16 31.88 -9.48
C ASP A 18 -6.35 30.88 -8.61
N LEU A 19 -6.08 31.23 -7.35
CA LEU A 19 -5.29 30.41 -6.42
C LEU A 19 -6.11 29.26 -5.80
N PRO A 20 -5.49 28.08 -5.59
CA PRO A 20 -6.07 27.02 -4.76
C PRO A 20 -6.38 27.51 -3.33
N ARG A 21 -7.44 26.95 -2.72
CA ARG A 21 -7.90 27.34 -1.37
C ARG A 21 -6.78 27.33 -0.33
N ARG A 22 -5.97 26.27 -0.27
CA ARG A 22 -4.82 26.18 0.66
C ARG A 22 -3.84 27.35 0.52
N LEU A 23 -3.56 27.79 -0.71
CA LEU A 23 -2.67 28.94 -0.95
C LEU A 23 -3.37 30.26 -0.60
N LYS A 24 -4.69 30.36 -0.80
CA LYS A 24 -5.47 31.51 -0.31
C LYS A 24 -5.41 31.62 1.21
N ASP A 25 -5.55 30.50 1.93
CA ASP A 25 -5.43 30.44 3.40
C ASP A 25 -4.02 30.84 3.89
N GLU A 26 -2.96 30.41 3.19
CA GLU A 26 -1.59 30.86 3.46
C GLU A 26 -1.39 32.36 3.20
N VAL A 27 -2.04 32.91 2.18
CA VAL A 27 -2.02 34.36 1.91
C VAL A 27 -2.77 35.10 3.02
N TYR A 28 -3.94 34.63 3.45
CA TYR A 28 -4.69 35.24 4.56
C TYR A 28 -3.88 35.25 5.86
N SER A 29 -3.31 34.11 6.25
CA SER A 29 -2.48 34.02 7.46
C SER A 29 -1.23 34.91 7.40
N THR A 30 -0.61 35.05 6.22
CA THR A 30 0.56 35.93 6.03
C THR A 30 0.18 37.42 6.08
N VAL A 31 -0.97 37.78 5.53
CA VAL A 31 -1.48 39.16 5.53
C VAL A 31 -1.85 39.60 6.94
N GLU A 32 -2.50 38.71 7.71
CA GLU A 32 -2.84 38.93 9.12
C GLU A 32 -1.57 39.02 9.99
N ALA A 33 -0.64 38.07 9.85
CA ALA A 33 0.61 38.06 10.63
C ALA A 33 1.51 39.28 10.40
N ARG A 34 1.32 40.01 9.30
CA ARG A 34 2.11 41.19 8.93
C ARG A 34 1.34 42.51 9.04
N ASP A 35 0.08 42.49 9.50
CA ASP A 35 -0.80 43.66 9.54
C ASP A 35 -0.77 44.44 8.20
N ALA A 36 -0.82 43.72 7.08
CA ALA A 36 -0.62 44.33 5.76
C ALA A 36 -1.84 45.16 5.33
N THR A 37 -1.59 46.28 4.67
CA THR A 37 -2.66 47.11 4.07
C THR A 37 -3.31 46.40 2.88
N ALA A 38 -4.54 46.80 2.50
CA ALA A 38 -5.24 46.23 1.36
C ALA A 38 -4.43 46.31 0.04
N GLU A 39 -3.68 47.39 -0.19
CA GLU A 39 -2.79 47.51 -1.36
C GLU A 39 -1.61 46.52 -1.32
N GLN A 40 -1.07 46.26 -0.13
CA GLN A 40 0.01 45.29 0.03
C GLN A 40 -0.53 43.85 -0.10
N ALA A 41 -1.74 43.59 0.38
CA ALA A 41 -2.42 42.32 0.20
C ALA A 41 -2.65 42.03 -1.30
N ASP A 42 -3.09 43.03 -2.08
CA ASP A 42 -3.22 42.91 -3.55
C ASP A 42 -1.89 42.58 -4.23
N GLN A 43 -0.82 43.27 -3.85
CA GLN A 43 0.51 43.00 -4.40
C GLN A 43 1.00 41.59 -4.05
N ILE A 44 0.78 41.13 -2.82
CA ILE A 44 1.16 39.79 -2.38
C ILE A 44 0.36 38.74 -3.13
N ALA A 45 -0.97 38.88 -3.16
CA ALA A 45 -1.86 37.94 -3.84
C ALA A 45 -1.51 37.81 -5.34
N ARG A 46 -1.33 38.94 -6.03
CA ARG A 46 -0.90 38.94 -7.44
C ARG A 46 0.49 38.39 -7.66
N ALA A 47 1.44 38.65 -6.76
CA ALA A 47 2.79 38.09 -6.89
C ALA A 47 2.77 36.57 -6.74
N VAL A 48 1.98 36.04 -5.80
CA VAL A 48 1.79 34.60 -5.59
C VAL A 48 1.08 33.98 -6.78
N GLU A 49 0.03 34.61 -7.31
CA GLU A 49 -0.69 34.17 -8.51
C GLU A 49 0.24 34.10 -9.72
N ASN A 50 0.99 35.17 -10.01
CA ASN A 50 1.95 35.16 -11.13
C ASN A 50 2.96 34.02 -10.97
N ARG A 51 3.49 33.82 -9.75
CA ARG A 51 4.42 32.73 -9.49
C ARG A 51 3.77 31.36 -9.69
N TYR A 52 2.53 31.17 -9.25
CA TYR A 52 1.76 29.95 -9.44
C TYR A 52 1.52 29.65 -10.92
N LEU A 53 1.12 30.65 -11.71
CA LEU A 53 0.92 30.52 -13.16
C LEU A 53 2.23 30.18 -13.89
N ASP A 54 3.33 30.85 -13.55
CA ASP A 54 4.66 30.63 -14.16
C ASP A 54 5.28 29.26 -13.80
N THR A 55 4.78 28.60 -12.75
CA THR A 55 5.31 27.30 -12.27
C THR A 55 4.47 26.11 -12.68
N ARG A 56 3.40 26.32 -13.45
CA ARG A 56 2.61 25.22 -14.01
C ARG A 56 3.46 24.43 -15.01
N VAL A 57 3.18 23.13 -15.11
CA VAL A 57 3.80 22.28 -16.12
C VAL A 57 3.38 22.76 -17.52
N ASP A 58 4.34 22.82 -18.43
CA ASP A 58 4.06 23.16 -19.82
C ASP A 58 3.20 22.06 -20.47
N PRO A 59 2.19 22.42 -21.28
CA PRO A 59 1.44 21.43 -22.04
C PRO A 59 2.37 20.59 -22.91
N LEU A 60 2.04 19.29 -23.07
CA LEU A 60 2.77 18.32 -23.88
C LEU A 60 4.13 17.87 -23.33
N ASP A 61 4.48 18.25 -22.10
CA ASP A 61 5.67 17.74 -21.41
C ASP A 61 5.55 16.23 -21.13
N PRO A 62 6.61 15.41 -21.33
CA PRO A 62 6.56 13.96 -21.13
C PRO A 62 6.57 13.55 -19.66
N VAL A 63 5.55 13.95 -18.90
CA VAL A 63 5.43 13.66 -17.47
C VAL A 63 5.52 12.16 -17.17
N GLY A 64 5.01 11.29 -18.03
CA GLY A 64 5.12 9.83 -17.86
C GLY A 64 6.57 9.33 -17.94
N THR A 65 7.35 9.82 -18.90
CA THR A 65 8.77 9.43 -19.03
C THR A 65 9.63 10.01 -17.92
N VAL A 66 9.42 11.28 -17.57
CA VAL A 66 10.13 11.95 -16.48
C VAL A 66 9.83 11.24 -15.16
N SER A 67 8.55 10.96 -14.87
CA SER A 67 8.17 10.26 -13.63
C SER A 67 8.78 8.86 -13.54
N ALA A 68 8.75 8.09 -14.64
CA ALA A 68 9.36 6.76 -14.66
C ALA A 68 10.89 6.81 -14.42
N GLN A 69 11.57 7.83 -14.96
CA GLN A 69 13.00 8.04 -14.72
C GLN A 69 13.27 8.48 -13.28
N SER A 70 12.51 9.43 -12.75
CA SER A 70 12.68 9.96 -11.40
C SER A 70 12.44 8.91 -10.31
N ILE A 71 11.51 7.97 -10.53
CA ILE A 71 11.27 6.86 -9.60
C ILE A 71 12.32 5.75 -9.80
N GLY A 72 12.76 5.51 -11.04
CA GLY A 72 13.71 4.43 -11.35
C GLY A 72 15.18 4.76 -11.07
N GLU A 73 15.58 6.03 -11.16
CA GLU A 73 16.97 6.48 -10.92
C GLU A 73 17.46 6.14 -9.49
N PRO A 74 16.70 6.44 -8.42
CA PRO A 74 17.07 6.04 -7.07
C PRO A 74 17.21 4.53 -6.89
N GLY A 75 16.46 3.73 -7.65
CA GLY A 75 16.55 2.26 -7.59
C GLY A 75 17.96 1.71 -7.88
N THR A 76 18.79 2.43 -8.63
CA THR A 76 20.20 2.04 -8.88
C THR A 76 21.15 2.44 -7.75
N GLN A 77 20.74 3.40 -6.93
CA GLN A 77 21.50 3.94 -5.80
C GLN A 77 21.09 3.29 -4.48
N MET A 78 19.94 2.60 -4.45
CA MET A 78 19.51 1.75 -3.35
C MET A 78 20.47 0.58 -3.16
N THR A 79 21.52 0.81 -2.38
CA THR A 79 22.31 -0.27 -1.79
C THR A 79 21.55 -0.87 -0.62
N MET A 80 21.77 -2.17 -0.33
CA MET A 80 21.17 -2.88 0.82
C MET A 80 21.53 -2.19 2.15
N ASN A 81 20.77 -1.16 2.52
CA ASN A 81 20.73 -0.66 3.89
C ASN A 81 19.67 -1.49 4.60
N THR A 82 20.09 -2.60 5.18
CA THR A 82 19.29 -3.25 6.22
C THR A 82 19.45 -2.38 7.46
N PHE A 83 18.55 -1.40 7.63
CA PHE A 83 18.46 -0.72 8.90
C PHE A 83 17.99 -1.75 9.92
N HIS A 84 18.93 -2.26 10.71
CA HIS A 84 18.59 -2.87 11.97
C HIS A 84 18.24 -1.72 12.91
N TYR A 85 16.95 -1.43 13.15
CA TYR A 85 16.66 -0.52 14.25
C TYR A 85 17.04 -1.23 15.54
N ALA A 86 17.87 -0.57 16.34
CA ALA A 86 18.35 -1.14 17.59
C ALA A 86 17.22 -1.11 18.64
N GLY A 87 16.46 -2.20 18.76
CA GLY A 87 15.47 -2.33 19.85
C GLY A 87 14.47 -3.49 19.74
N VAL A 88 14.84 -4.67 20.25
CA VAL A 88 14.09 -5.82 20.86
C VAL A 88 12.68 -6.25 20.38
N ALA A 89 11.98 -5.56 19.50
CA ALA A 89 10.62 -5.97 19.10
C ALA A 89 10.26 -5.50 17.68
N GLU A 90 11.18 -5.67 16.73
CA GLU A 90 10.92 -5.30 15.34
C GLU A 90 10.43 -6.53 14.55
N ILE A 91 9.35 -6.34 13.80
CA ILE A 91 8.85 -7.31 12.83
C ILE A 91 9.68 -7.12 11.56
N ASP A 92 10.21 -8.21 11.02
CA ASP A 92 11.02 -8.15 9.81
C ASP A 92 10.14 -7.71 8.62
N VAL A 93 10.43 -6.54 8.07
CA VAL A 93 9.74 -5.98 6.89
C VAL A 93 10.70 -5.96 5.71
N THR A 94 10.19 -6.32 4.54
CA THR A 94 10.84 -6.04 3.27
C THR A 94 10.88 -4.54 3.06
N GLN A 95 12.09 -3.98 3.07
CA GLN A 95 12.33 -2.56 2.85
C GLN A 95 13.13 -2.31 1.57
N GLY A 96 13.07 -1.06 1.10
CA GLY A 96 13.87 -0.58 -0.03
C GLY A 96 13.40 -1.10 -1.39
N LEU A 97 14.36 -1.40 -2.28
CA LEU A 97 14.05 -1.73 -3.67
C LEU A 97 13.14 -2.97 -3.86
N PRO A 98 13.33 -4.09 -3.11
CA PRO A 98 12.42 -5.24 -3.22
C PRO A 98 10.96 -4.83 -2.98
N ARG A 99 10.71 -3.98 -1.98
CA ARG A 99 9.37 -3.50 -1.64
C ARG A 99 8.76 -2.64 -2.75
N LEU A 100 9.55 -1.73 -3.32
CA LEU A 100 9.12 -0.95 -4.49
C LEU A 100 8.74 -1.83 -5.69
N ILE A 101 9.49 -2.90 -5.92
CA ILE A 101 9.19 -3.86 -6.99
C ILE A 101 7.87 -4.57 -6.72
N GLU A 102 7.61 -5.02 -5.49
CA GLU A 102 6.34 -5.66 -5.13
C GLU A 102 5.12 -4.78 -5.39
N LEU A 103 5.22 -3.49 -5.02
CA LEU A 103 4.16 -2.51 -5.21
C LEU A 103 3.90 -2.26 -6.70
N VAL A 104 4.96 -1.99 -7.47
CA VAL A 104 4.88 -1.72 -8.91
C VAL A 104 4.38 -2.93 -9.71
N ASP A 105 4.77 -4.14 -9.30
CA ASP A 105 4.28 -5.39 -9.90
C ASP A 105 2.89 -5.79 -9.38
N ALA A 106 2.31 -5.01 -8.46
CA ALA A 106 1.01 -5.27 -7.83
C ALA A 106 0.88 -6.73 -7.34
N ARG A 107 1.90 -7.23 -6.62
CA ARG A 107 1.87 -8.60 -6.09
C ARG A 107 0.66 -8.81 -5.18
N LYS A 108 -0.04 -9.94 -5.34
CA LYS A 108 -1.24 -10.29 -4.57
C LYS A 108 -0.98 -10.41 -3.07
N THR A 109 0.16 -10.98 -2.72
CA THR A 109 0.61 -11.14 -1.34
C THR A 109 2.05 -10.64 -1.30
N PRO A 110 2.37 -9.65 -0.45
CA PRO A 110 3.75 -9.19 -0.28
C PRO A 110 4.58 -10.26 0.43
N ASP A 111 5.91 -10.21 0.31
CA ASP A 111 6.77 -11.24 0.90
C ASP A 111 6.78 -11.16 2.44
N THR A 112 6.57 -9.97 3.02
CA THR A 112 6.37 -9.75 4.47
C THR A 112 5.13 -8.87 4.72
N PRO A 113 3.93 -9.47 4.82
CA PRO A 113 2.73 -8.72 5.13
C PRO A 113 2.75 -8.21 6.57
N MET A 114 2.30 -6.97 6.76
CA MET A 114 2.19 -6.33 8.06
C MET A 114 0.93 -5.47 8.13
N MET A 115 0.37 -5.36 9.34
CA MET A 115 -0.65 -4.37 9.67
C MET A 115 -0.23 -3.51 10.85
N THR A 116 -0.67 -2.26 10.82
CA THR A 116 -0.63 -1.34 11.94
C THR A 116 -2.05 -1.16 12.44
N VAL A 117 -2.37 -1.82 13.55
CA VAL A 117 -3.71 -1.86 14.13
C VAL A 117 -3.79 -0.84 15.26
N HIS A 118 -4.63 0.16 15.05
CA HIS A 118 -4.95 1.15 16.05
C HIS A 118 -6.11 0.65 16.91
N LEU A 119 -6.10 0.98 18.19
CA LEU A 119 -7.12 0.59 19.15
C LEU A 119 -8.06 1.77 19.41
N GLU A 120 -9.32 1.48 19.75
CA GLU A 120 -10.26 2.48 20.24
C GLU A 120 -9.79 3.06 21.59
N ASP A 121 -10.21 4.28 21.93
CA ASP A 121 -9.69 5.04 23.09
C ASP A 121 -9.68 4.26 24.43
N GLU A 122 -10.70 3.42 24.64
CA GLU A 122 -10.83 2.59 25.86
C GLU A 122 -9.78 1.47 25.94
N TYR A 123 -9.34 0.96 24.80
CA TYR A 123 -8.35 -0.12 24.66
C TYR A 123 -6.93 0.45 24.44
N ALA A 124 -6.83 1.64 23.86
CA ALA A 124 -5.57 2.31 23.55
C ALA A 124 -4.81 2.81 24.78
N THR A 125 -5.49 3.03 25.91
CA THR A 125 -4.87 3.54 27.15
C THR A 125 -4.60 2.47 28.20
N ASP A 126 -5.29 1.33 28.12
CA ASP A 126 -5.17 0.23 29.07
C ASP A 126 -4.42 -0.97 28.44
N ARG A 127 -3.33 -1.37 29.10
CA ARG A 127 -2.49 -2.46 28.61
C ARG A 127 -3.18 -3.83 28.72
N GLU A 128 -4.01 -4.05 29.74
CA GLU A 128 -4.67 -5.34 29.93
C GLU A 128 -5.70 -5.58 28.83
N LYS A 129 -6.50 -4.56 28.51
CA LYS A 129 -7.46 -4.60 27.41
C LYS A 129 -6.80 -4.72 26.04
N ALA A 130 -5.68 -4.02 25.81
CA ALA A 130 -4.92 -4.18 24.57
C ALA A 130 -4.41 -5.62 24.39
N HIS A 131 -4.04 -6.30 25.47
CA HIS A 131 -3.66 -7.72 25.43
C HIS A 131 -4.84 -8.64 25.08
N GLU A 132 -6.08 -8.31 25.47
CA GLU A 132 -7.26 -9.09 25.07
C GLU A 132 -7.45 -9.08 23.53
N VAL A 133 -7.28 -7.91 22.90
CA VAL A 133 -7.35 -7.77 21.44
C VAL A 133 -6.22 -8.55 20.75
N VAL A 134 -5.02 -8.52 21.32
CA VAL A 134 -3.87 -9.30 20.82
C VAL A 134 -4.17 -10.80 20.78
N TRP A 135 -4.84 -11.34 21.80
CA TRP A 135 -5.21 -12.75 21.85
C TRP A 135 -6.31 -13.15 20.87
N GLN A 136 -7.12 -12.19 20.42
CA GLN A 136 -8.11 -12.43 19.37
C GLN A 136 -7.48 -12.38 17.98
N ILE A 137 -6.40 -11.62 17.79
CA ILE A 137 -5.73 -11.46 16.50
C ILE A 137 -4.67 -12.54 16.28
N GLU A 138 -3.80 -12.79 17.27
CA GLU A 138 -2.63 -13.66 17.11
C GLU A 138 -3.02 -15.14 16.98
N SER A 139 -2.60 -15.78 15.87
CA SER A 139 -2.80 -17.22 15.68
C SER A 139 -2.09 -18.01 16.77
N THR A 140 -2.86 -18.84 17.45
CA THR A 140 -2.37 -19.72 18.50
C THR A 140 -2.25 -21.13 17.93
N ARG A 141 -1.01 -21.54 17.65
CA ARG A 141 -0.67 -22.91 17.21
C ARG A 141 -0.30 -23.77 18.41
N ILE A 142 -0.25 -25.08 18.20
CA ILE A 142 0.00 -26.04 19.28
C ILE A 142 1.32 -25.81 20.03
N LEU A 143 2.35 -25.33 19.33
CA LEU A 143 3.67 -25.02 19.91
C LEU A 143 3.63 -23.87 20.93
N ALA A 144 2.61 -23.01 20.87
CA ALA A 144 2.42 -21.94 21.86
C ALA A 144 1.62 -22.41 23.08
N LEU A 145 0.88 -23.52 22.95
CA LEU A 145 -0.02 -24.05 23.99
C LEU A 145 0.63 -25.16 24.84
N GLY A 146 1.62 -25.86 24.31
CA GLY A 146 2.19 -27.00 25.01
C GLY A 146 3.29 -27.75 24.25
N ASP A 147 3.81 -28.79 24.91
CA ASP A 147 4.84 -29.67 24.37
C ASP A 147 4.22 -30.90 23.71
N ILE A 148 4.67 -31.21 22.49
CA ILE A 148 4.25 -32.41 21.76
C ILE A 148 5.26 -33.52 22.02
N SER A 149 4.78 -34.65 22.54
CA SER A 149 5.59 -35.85 22.76
C SER A 149 5.01 -37.04 22.00
N THR A 150 5.86 -37.70 21.21
CA THR A 150 5.46 -38.83 20.36
C THR A 150 5.96 -40.14 20.94
N ASN A 151 5.05 -41.04 21.27
CA ASN A 151 5.38 -42.40 21.68
C ASN A 151 5.25 -43.37 20.50
N VAL A 152 6.41 -43.77 19.95
CA VAL A 152 6.49 -44.68 18.80
C VAL A 152 6.13 -46.13 19.15
N ALA A 153 6.23 -46.52 20.43
CA ALA A 153 5.90 -47.87 20.86
C ALA A 153 4.39 -48.10 20.92
N ASP A 154 3.67 -47.11 21.45
CA ASP A 154 2.22 -47.16 21.62
C ASP A 154 1.46 -46.53 20.44
N MET A 155 2.16 -45.91 19.49
CA MET A 155 1.60 -45.16 18.35
C MET A 155 0.66 -44.05 18.79
N VAL A 156 1.02 -43.34 19.86
CA VAL A 156 0.23 -42.24 20.43
C VAL A 156 1.04 -40.95 20.41
N VAL A 157 0.39 -39.86 20.02
CA VAL A 157 0.85 -38.50 20.21
C VAL A 157 0.20 -37.98 21.49
N SER A 158 1.01 -37.49 22.42
CA SER A 158 0.58 -36.84 23.65
C SER A 158 0.96 -35.38 23.61
N ILE A 159 0.03 -34.52 23.96
CA ILE A 159 0.23 -33.07 24.06
C ILE A 159 0.07 -32.72 25.53
N ASP A 160 1.11 -32.12 26.12
CA ASP A 160 1.05 -31.58 27.47
C ASP A 160 0.80 -30.08 27.39
N LEU A 161 -0.43 -29.65 27.68
CA LEU A 161 -0.84 -28.26 27.62
C LEU A 161 -0.48 -27.52 28.91
N ASN A 162 0.01 -26.29 28.78
CA ASN A 162 0.35 -25.47 29.93
C ASN A 162 -0.88 -24.68 30.43
N GLU A 163 -1.26 -24.87 31.70
CA GLU A 163 -2.41 -24.22 32.34
C GLU A 163 -2.32 -22.69 32.29
N ASP A 164 -1.12 -22.13 32.51
CA ASP A 164 -0.92 -20.67 32.52
C ASP A 164 -1.26 -20.06 31.14
N THR A 165 -0.81 -20.70 30.05
CA THR A 165 -1.08 -20.23 28.68
C THR A 165 -2.53 -20.43 28.25
N LEU A 166 -3.21 -21.44 28.79
CA LEU A 166 -4.63 -21.69 28.51
C LEU A 166 -5.53 -20.65 29.19
N GLU A 167 -5.20 -20.26 30.43
CA GLU A 167 -5.90 -19.20 31.15
C GLU A 167 -5.72 -17.84 30.45
N GLU A 168 -4.49 -17.49 30.06
CA GLU A 168 -4.22 -16.23 29.35
C GLU A 168 -4.94 -16.14 28.00
N ARG A 169 -4.99 -17.24 27.25
CA ARG A 169 -5.63 -17.28 25.92
C ARG A 169 -7.15 -17.49 25.99
N MET A 170 -7.73 -17.72 27.17
CA MET A 170 -9.13 -18.10 27.36
C MET A 170 -9.54 -19.27 26.43
N ILE A 171 -8.76 -20.34 26.43
CA ILE A 171 -9.03 -21.57 25.66
C ILE A 171 -9.23 -22.72 26.64
N THR A 172 -10.27 -23.51 26.42
CA THR A 172 -10.49 -24.72 27.21
C THR A 172 -9.84 -25.93 26.54
N PRO A 173 -9.29 -26.89 27.32
CA PRO A 173 -8.79 -28.15 26.76
C PRO A 173 -9.85 -28.95 25.99
N ASP A 174 -11.13 -28.75 26.33
CA ASP A 174 -12.27 -29.35 25.64
C ASP A 174 -12.39 -28.82 24.20
N GLU A 175 -12.26 -27.50 24.00
CA GLU A 175 -12.27 -26.86 22.66
C GLU A 175 -11.11 -27.35 21.80
N ILE A 176 -9.91 -27.47 22.38
CA ILE A 176 -8.73 -27.99 21.68
C ILE A 176 -8.98 -29.43 21.23
N SER A 177 -9.56 -30.26 22.10
CA SER A 177 -9.87 -31.65 21.75
C SER A 177 -10.90 -31.75 20.60
N GLY A 178 -11.91 -30.88 20.60
CA GLY A 178 -12.91 -30.80 19.52
C GLY A 178 -12.29 -30.42 18.18
N ILE A 179 -11.44 -29.38 18.17
CA ILE A 179 -10.73 -28.92 16.96
C ILE A 179 -9.86 -30.04 16.40
N ILE A 180 -9.12 -30.77 17.25
CA ILE A 180 -8.27 -31.89 16.83
C ILE A 180 -9.11 -33.03 16.21
N GLN A 181 -10.28 -33.34 16.77
CA GLN A 181 -11.18 -34.35 16.23
C GLN A 181 -11.73 -33.97 14.85
N ASP A 182 -12.13 -32.71 14.69
CA ASP A 182 -12.74 -32.21 13.45
C ASP A 182 -11.71 -32.09 12.30
N GLU A 183 -10.50 -31.61 12.60
CA GLU A 183 -9.44 -31.41 11.60
C GLU A 183 -8.73 -32.72 11.21
N LEU A 184 -8.36 -33.55 12.20
CA LEU A 184 -7.55 -34.75 11.96
C LEU A 184 -8.38 -36.02 11.81
N GLY A 185 -9.67 -35.99 12.16
CA GLY A 185 -10.58 -37.14 12.05
C GLY A 185 -10.18 -38.31 12.96
N VAL A 186 -9.52 -38.03 14.09
CA VAL A 186 -9.02 -39.04 15.05
C VAL A 186 -9.75 -38.90 16.38
N GLU A 187 -9.94 -40.02 17.09
CA GLU A 187 -10.48 -39.98 18.46
C GLU A 187 -9.39 -39.48 19.44
N THR A 188 -9.73 -38.44 20.19
CA THR A 188 -8.85 -37.86 21.21
C THR A 188 -9.28 -38.29 22.60
N THR A 189 -8.33 -38.73 23.44
CA THR A 189 -8.54 -39.00 24.86
C THR A 189 -7.97 -37.84 25.67
N GLN A 190 -8.83 -37.16 26.42
CA GLN A 190 -8.43 -36.03 27.26
C GLN A 190 -8.33 -36.46 28.73
N GLN A 191 -7.21 -36.14 29.36
CA GLN A 191 -6.97 -36.33 30.79
C GLN A 191 -6.46 -35.01 31.40
N GLY A 192 -7.40 -34.13 31.77
CA GLY A 192 -7.04 -32.81 32.30
C GLY A 192 -6.39 -31.94 31.24
N THR A 193 -5.10 -31.66 31.41
CA THR A 193 -4.26 -30.87 30.48
C THR A 193 -3.56 -31.72 29.43
N VAL A 194 -3.61 -33.05 29.54
CA VAL A 194 -2.97 -33.96 28.59
C VAL A 194 -3.98 -34.46 27.58
N ILE A 195 -3.68 -34.28 26.29
CA ILE A 195 -4.49 -34.80 25.18
C ILE A 195 -3.69 -35.87 24.46
N GLU A 196 -4.28 -37.06 24.31
CA GLU A 196 -3.69 -38.19 23.61
C GLU A 196 -4.52 -38.57 22.37
N PHE A 197 -3.86 -38.80 21.24
CA PHE A 197 -4.52 -39.27 20.02
C PHE A 197 -3.55 -40.11 19.17
N GLY A 198 -4.10 -40.92 18.26
CA GLY A 198 -3.29 -41.80 17.41
C GLY A 198 -4.05 -42.24 16.16
N PRO A 199 -3.34 -42.79 15.14
CA PRO A 199 -3.96 -43.22 13.90
C PRO A 199 -4.83 -44.46 14.11
N GLU A 200 -5.95 -44.56 13.37
CA GLU A 200 -6.87 -45.72 13.42
C GLU A 200 -6.17 -47.05 13.08
N GLN A 201 -5.11 -46.99 12.27
CA GLN A 201 -4.25 -48.13 11.95
C GLN A 201 -2.80 -47.84 12.38
N PRO A 202 -2.10 -48.80 12.99
CA PRO A 202 -0.74 -48.61 13.49
C PRO A 202 0.26 -48.48 12.32
N SER A 203 0.50 -47.23 11.91
CA SER A 203 1.38 -46.86 10.82
C SER A 203 2.26 -45.69 11.27
N TYR A 204 3.57 -45.92 11.27
CA TYR A 204 4.54 -44.88 11.66
C TYR A 204 4.48 -43.66 10.73
N ARG A 205 4.19 -43.88 9.44
CA ARG A 205 4.08 -42.80 8.46
C ARG A 205 2.89 -41.91 8.76
N ASP A 206 1.74 -42.50 9.06
CA ASP A 206 0.50 -41.76 9.31
C ASP A 206 0.61 -40.99 10.63
N LEU A 207 1.28 -41.56 11.62
CA LEU A 207 1.60 -40.85 12.86
C LEU A 207 2.49 -39.60 12.63
N LEU A 208 3.52 -39.68 11.78
CA LEU A 208 4.33 -38.51 11.44
C LEU A 208 3.53 -37.47 10.64
N GLN A 209 2.62 -37.90 9.76
CA GLN A 209 1.74 -37.01 9.03
C GLN A 209 0.77 -36.29 9.97
N LEU A 210 0.19 -36.99 10.93
CA LEU A 210 -0.68 -36.40 11.95
C LEU A 210 0.07 -35.36 12.81
N VAL A 211 1.33 -35.61 13.17
CA VAL A 211 2.14 -34.63 13.92
C VAL A 211 2.44 -33.39 13.08
N GLU A 212 2.75 -33.56 11.78
CA GLU A 212 2.96 -32.42 10.88
C GLU A 212 1.66 -31.62 10.69
N GLN A 213 0.54 -32.31 10.46
CA GLN A 213 -0.76 -31.65 10.33
C GLN A 213 -1.14 -30.91 11.61
N LEU A 214 -0.97 -31.52 12.79
CA LEU A 214 -1.22 -30.89 14.09
C LEU A 214 -0.44 -29.58 14.28
N ARG A 215 0.76 -29.46 13.72
CA ARG A 215 1.59 -28.23 13.82
C ARG A 215 1.04 -27.07 13.01
N ASP A 216 0.31 -27.37 11.94
CA ASP A 216 -0.27 -26.37 11.03
C ASP A 216 -1.66 -25.89 11.51
N ILE A 217 -2.34 -26.66 12.38
CA ILE A 217 -3.66 -26.30 12.91
C ILE A 217 -3.58 -25.04 13.78
N VAL A 218 -4.50 -24.11 13.52
CA VAL A 218 -4.72 -22.91 14.33
C VAL A 218 -5.91 -23.14 15.26
N PHE A 219 -5.68 -23.03 16.57
CA PHE A 219 -6.69 -23.30 17.59
C PHE A 219 -7.54 -22.08 17.93
N LYS A 220 -6.95 -20.88 17.81
CA LYS A 220 -7.61 -19.59 18.07
C LYS A 220 -6.85 -18.47 17.36
N GLY A 221 -7.55 -17.39 17.05
CA GLY A 221 -7.00 -16.24 16.34
C GLY A 221 -7.16 -16.34 14.83
N ILE A 222 -6.53 -15.41 14.11
CA ILE A 222 -6.61 -15.34 12.65
C ILE A 222 -5.41 -16.08 12.05
N GLU A 223 -5.67 -17.06 11.18
CA GLU A 223 -4.65 -17.96 10.61
C GLU A 223 -3.50 -17.21 9.93
N ASP A 224 -3.82 -16.15 9.20
CA ASP A 224 -2.85 -15.36 8.42
C ASP A 224 -1.95 -14.45 9.29
N ILE A 225 -2.23 -14.32 10.60
CA ILE A 225 -1.46 -13.47 11.53
C ILE A 225 -0.66 -14.33 12.50
N THR A 226 0.66 -14.38 12.31
CA THR A 226 1.56 -15.26 13.06
C THR A 226 1.96 -14.69 14.41
N ARG A 227 2.16 -13.36 14.49
CA ARG A 227 2.67 -12.71 15.69
C ARG A 227 2.15 -11.29 15.80
N VAL A 228 1.89 -10.83 17.02
CA VAL A 228 1.47 -9.46 17.28
C VAL A 228 2.37 -8.82 18.34
N VAL A 229 2.85 -7.61 18.06
CA VAL A 229 3.73 -6.83 18.93
C VAL A 229 3.01 -5.56 19.37
N ILE A 230 2.96 -5.32 20.68
CA ILE A 230 2.41 -4.09 21.25
C ILE A 230 3.52 -3.06 21.40
N ARG A 231 3.30 -1.87 20.84
CA ARG A 231 4.17 -0.71 21.04
C ARG A 231 3.37 0.42 21.66
N LYS A 232 4.02 1.19 22.53
CA LYS A 232 3.46 2.43 23.06
C LYS A 232 4.02 3.60 22.26
N GLU A 233 3.16 4.31 21.54
CA GLU A 233 3.53 5.45 20.70
C GLU A 233 2.99 6.76 21.29
N GLN A 234 3.72 7.85 21.08
CA GLN A 234 3.27 9.20 21.39
C GLN A 234 2.60 9.78 20.15
N LEU A 235 1.28 9.83 20.17
CA LEU A 235 0.47 10.50 19.15
C LEU A 235 0.10 11.91 19.65
N ASP A 236 -0.42 12.75 18.76
CA ASP A 236 -0.83 14.13 19.09
C ASP A 236 -1.87 14.21 20.22
N GLU A 237 -2.65 13.13 20.39
CA GLU A 237 -3.70 12.99 21.43
C GLU A 237 -3.20 12.35 22.74
N GLY A 238 -1.92 11.95 22.81
CA GLY A 238 -1.29 11.36 23.99
C GLY A 238 -0.60 10.03 23.73
N GLU A 239 -0.23 9.34 24.81
CA GLU A 239 0.40 8.02 24.71
C GLU A 239 -0.66 6.92 24.49
N GLN A 240 -0.61 6.25 23.34
CA GLN A 240 -1.53 5.17 22.97
C GLN A 240 -0.77 3.86 22.67
N PHE A 241 -1.40 2.72 22.92
CA PHE A 241 -0.91 1.41 22.50
C PHE A 241 -1.34 1.13 21.05
N VAL A 242 -0.37 0.79 20.20
CA VAL A 242 -0.54 0.40 18.80
C VAL A 242 -0.04 -1.02 18.63
N LEU A 243 -0.76 -1.84 17.87
CA LEU A 243 -0.38 -3.22 17.60
C LEU A 243 0.22 -3.32 16.20
N TYR A 244 1.36 -3.98 16.10
CA TYR A 244 1.99 -4.34 14.83
C TYR A 244 1.86 -5.85 14.62
N THR A 245 1.35 -6.27 13.47
CA THR A 245 1.10 -7.69 13.18
C THR A 245 2.07 -8.22 12.14
N GLU A 246 2.59 -9.43 12.32
CA GLU A 246 3.29 -10.19 11.30
C GLU A 246 2.26 -11.07 10.59
N GLY A 247 1.93 -10.71 9.35
CA GLY A 247 0.73 -11.19 8.68
C GLY A 247 -0.27 -10.06 8.37
N SER A 248 -1.14 -10.30 7.41
CA SER A 248 -2.23 -9.39 7.06
C SER A 248 -3.54 -10.16 6.88
N ALA A 249 -4.59 -9.65 7.51
CA ALA A 249 -5.97 -10.12 7.37
C ALA A 249 -6.91 -8.95 7.66
N PHE A 250 -6.79 -7.89 6.86
CA PHE A 250 -7.40 -6.59 7.13
C PHE A 250 -8.92 -6.65 7.33
N GLY A 251 -9.60 -7.50 6.55
CA GLY A 251 -11.05 -7.66 6.64
C GLY A 251 -11.50 -8.21 7.99
N ASP A 252 -10.83 -9.25 8.48
CA ASP A 252 -11.20 -9.92 9.73
C ASP A 252 -10.81 -9.08 10.95
N VAL A 253 -9.66 -8.38 10.89
CA VAL A 253 -9.16 -7.55 11.99
C VAL A 253 -10.05 -6.34 12.27
N ILE A 254 -10.62 -5.71 11.25
CA ILE A 254 -11.51 -4.54 11.43
C ILE A 254 -12.83 -4.91 12.14
N GLU A 255 -13.28 -6.15 12.03
CA GLU A 255 -14.52 -6.60 12.66
C GLU A 255 -14.36 -6.89 14.16
N ILE A 256 -13.12 -6.90 14.67
CA ILE A 256 -12.80 -7.19 16.07
C ILE A 256 -13.16 -6.01 16.98
N GLU A 257 -13.82 -6.30 18.11
CA GLU A 257 -14.17 -5.31 19.12
C GLU A 257 -12.92 -4.70 19.76
N GLY A 258 -12.85 -3.37 19.79
CA GLY A 258 -11.72 -2.60 20.32
C GLY A 258 -10.66 -2.21 19.29
N VAL A 259 -10.78 -2.67 18.03
CA VAL A 259 -9.96 -2.20 16.91
C VAL A 259 -10.58 -0.94 16.28
N ASP A 260 -9.78 0.09 16.10
CA ASP A 260 -10.19 1.30 15.38
C ASP A 260 -10.07 1.11 13.87
N ALA A 261 -11.20 0.86 13.23
CA ALA A 261 -11.34 0.68 11.79
C ALA A 261 -10.93 1.91 10.96
N SER A 262 -10.95 3.11 11.54
CA SER A 262 -10.72 4.36 10.81
C SER A 262 -9.23 4.72 10.66
N ARG A 263 -8.39 4.21 11.57
CA ARG A 263 -6.95 4.47 11.60
C ARG A 263 -6.11 3.24 11.26
N THR A 264 -6.66 2.03 11.39
CA THR A 264 -5.93 0.80 11.08
C THR A 264 -5.57 0.70 9.60
N THR A 265 -4.33 0.32 9.30
CA THR A 265 -3.81 0.19 7.93
C THR A 265 -3.00 -1.10 7.75
N THR A 266 -2.76 -1.47 6.49
CA THR A 266 -1.94 -2.62 6.10
C THR A 266 -1.05 -2.29 4.92
N ASN A 267 0.09 -2.97 4.82
CA ASN A 267 0.95 -2.88 3.67
C ASN A 267 0.46 -3.75 2.48
N ASN A 268 -0.61 -4.53 2.64
CA ASN A 268 -1.20 -5.31 1.55
C ASN A 268 -2.25 -4.49 0.77
N ILE A 269 -1.85 -3.96 -0.38
CA ILE A 269 -2.71 -3.13 -1.25
C ILE A 269 -3.96 -3.84 -1.77
N HIS A 270 -3.93 -5.17 -1.95
CA HIS A 270 -5.07 -5.92 -2.46
C HIS A 270 -6.14 -6.14 -1.38
N GLU A 271 -5.73 -6.28 -0.13
CA GLU A 271 -6.66 -6.33 1.00
C GLU A 271 -7.35 -4.99 1.22
N ILE A 272 -6.61 -3.88 1.10
CA ILE A 272 -7.20 -2.53 1.14
C ILE A 272 -8.21 -2.36 0.01
N HIS A 273 -7.86 -2.74 -1.22
CA HIS A 273 -8.78 -2.67 -2.34
C HIS A 273 -10.07 -3.46 -2.12
N LYS A 274 -9.95 -4.68 -1.57
CA LYS A 274 -11.10 -5.56 -1.31
C LYS A 274 -12.06 -5.00 -0.26
N ASN A 275 -11.53 -4.35 0.79
CA ASN A 275 -12.32 -3.92 1.94
C ASN A 275 -12.72 -2.44 1.89
N LEU A 276 -11.84 -1.54 1.46
CA LEU A 276 -12.05 -0.09 1.43
C LEU A 276 -12.30 0.47 0.02
N GLY A 277 -11.89 -0.24 -1.03
CA GLY A 277 -12.09 0.15 -2.43
C GLY A 277 -10.86 0.77 -3.10
N ILE A 278 -11.03 1.17 -4.36
CA ILE A 278 -9.91 1.49 -5.26
C ILE A 278 -9.19 2.80 -4.88
N GLU A 279 -9.89 3.82 -4.40
CA GLU A 279 -9.27 5.09 -4.00
C GLU A 279 -8.42 4.92 -2.72
N ALA A 280 -8.85 4.08 -1.79
CA ALA A 280 -8.05 3.73 -0.62
C ALA A 280 -6.78 2.96 -1.02
N ALA A 281 -6.91 2.06 -1.99
CA ALA A 281 -5.74 1.36 -2.54
C ALA A 281 -4.79 2.30 -3.29
N ARG A 282 -5.32 3.27 -4.06
CA ARG A 282 -4.55 4.30 -4.73
C ARG A 282 -3.73 5.12 -3.74
N GLU A 283 -4.35 5.56 -2.65
CA GLU A 283 -3.66 6.32 -1.60
C GLU A 283 -2.63 5.46 -0.88
N SER A 284 -2.96 4.20 -0.54
CA SER A 284 -2.02 3.26 0.06
C SER A 284 -0.79 3.01 -0.81
N ILE A 285 -0.94 2.92 -2.14
CA ILE A 285 0.21 2.81 -3.06
C ILE A 285 1.09 4.06 -2.98
N ILE A 286 0.50 5.25 -2.89
CA ILE A 286 1.25 6.51 -2.80
C ILE A 286 2.02 6.58 -1.48
N GLU A 287 1.33 6.38 -0.37
CA GLU A 287 1.91 6.43 0.98
C GLU A 287 3.01 5.38 1.15
N GLU A 288 2.74 4.12 0.78
CA GLU A 288 3.71 3.04 0.94
C GLU A 288 4.95 3.26 0.07
N THR A 289 4.77 3.73 -1.17
CA THR A 289 5.90 4.06 -2.06
C THR A 289 6.72 5.22 -1.51
N MET A 290 6.05 6.24 -0.96
CA MET A 290 6.70 7.39 -0.34
C MET A 290 7.49 6.97 0.91
N ASN A 291 6.87 6.24 1.83
CA ASN A 291 7.52 5.70 3.03
C ASN A 291 8.74 4.85 2.67
N THR A 292 8.62 3.97 1.67
CA THR A 292 9.73 3.12 1.21
C THR A 292 10.92 3.95 0.66
N LEU A 293 10.65 5.08 -0.01
CA LEU A 293 11.69 5.98 -0.50
C LEU A 293 12.32 6.78 0.64
N GLU A 294 11.50 7.29 1.57
CA GLU A 294 11.95 8.06 2.73
C GLU A 294 12.84 7.25 3.67
N GLU A 295 12.49 5.98 3.94
CA GLU A 295 13.33 5.06 4.73
C GLU A 295 14.73 4.86 4.14
N GLN A 296 14.88 5.02 2.83
CA GLN A 296 16.16 4.93 2.13
C GLN A 296 16.89 6.28 2.03
N GLY A 297 16.35 7.34 2.64
CA GLY A 297 16.87 8.70 2.58
C GLY A 297 16.74 9.33 1.19
N LEU A 298 15.73 8.91 0.43
CA LEU A 298 15.43 9.38 -0.92
C LEU A 298 14.18 10.27 -0.95
N ASP A 299 14.10 11.18 0.02
CA ASP A 299 12.99 12.12 0.24
C ASP A 299 12.82 13.14 -0.90
N ASP A 300 13.80 13.22 -1.82
CA ASP A 300 13.84 14.18 -2.91
C ASP A 300 12.90 13.83 -4.08
N VAL A 301 12.31 12.63 -4.09
CA VAL A 301 11.36 12.23 -5.14
C VAL A 301 10.03 12.94 -4.95
N ASN A 302 9.62 13.73 -5.95
CA ASN A 302 8.37 14.47 -5.88
C ASN A 302 7.15 13.54 -5.87
N ILE A 303 6.25 13.72 -4.89
CA ILE A 303 5.00 12.96 -4.76
C ILE A 303 4.15 12.92 -6.03
N ARG A 304 4.23 13.94 -6.90
CA ARG A 304 3.47 13.98 -8.17
C ARG A 304 3.85 12.83 -9.11
N HIS A 305 5.09 12.37 -9.07
CA HIS A 305 5.52 11.20 -9.85
C HIS A 305 4.86 9.93 -9.32
N LEU A 306 4.76 9.80 -7.99
CA LEU A 306 4.13 8.67 -7.32
C LEU A 306 2.62 8.66 -7.57
N MET A 307 1.97 9.82 -7.48
CA MET A 307 0.56 10.00 -7.82
C MET A 307 0.27 9.56 -9.24
N LEU A 308 1.10 9.96 -10.22
CA LEU A 308 0.91 9.58 -11.61
C LEU A 308 0.99 8.06 -11.79
N VAL A 309 1.90 7.39 -11.09
CA VAL A 309 2.03 5.92 -11.15
C VAL A 309 0.82 5.24 -10.51
N ALA A 310 0.43 5.67 -9.31
CA ALA A 310 -0.74 5.13 -8.61
C ALA A 310 -2.03 5.31 -9.41
N ASP A 311 -2.22 6.48 -10.03
CA ASP A 311 -3.37 6.77 -10.89
C ASP A 311 -3.39 5.84 -12.10
N ILE A 312 -2.25 5.63 -12.78
CA ILE A 312 -2.17 4.73 -13.93
C ILE A 312 -2.45 3.27 -13.51
N MET A 313 -1.99 2.85 -12.34
CA MET A 313 -2.22 1.51 -11.78
C MET A 313 -3.68 1.26 -11.38
N THR A 314 -4.45 2.30 -11.07
CA THR A 314 -5.81 2.18 -10.52
C THR A 314 -6.93 2.69 -11.45
N ASN A 315 -6.57 3.27 -12.60
CA ASN A 315 -7.50 3.94 -13.53
C ASN A 315 -8.67 3.07 -14.02
N ARG A 316 -8.52 1.74 -14.08
CA ARG A 316 -9.58 0.83 -14.57
C ARG A 316 -10.55 0.36 -13.48
N GLY A 317 -10.39 0.82 -12.24
CA GLY A 317 -11.18 0.35 -11.10
C GLY A 317 -10.67 -0.98 -10.51
N GLU A 318 -9.51 -1.45 -10.95
CA GLU A 318 -8.76 -2.57 -10.38
C GLU A 318 -7.29 -2.17 -10.31
N ILE A 319 -6.51 -2.82 -9.43
CA ILE A 319 -5.06 -2.61 -9.35
C ILE A 319 -4.37 -3.42 -10.45
N GLU A 320 -3.77 -2.75 -11.43
CA GLU A 320 -3.02 -3.37 -12.50
C GLU A 320 -1.50 -3.25 -12.27
N SER A 321 -0.78 -4.36 -12.50
CA SER A 321 0.69 -4.34 -12.53
C SER A 321 1.23 -3.48 -13.68
N ILE A 322 2.37 -2.81 -13.50
CA ILE A 322 2.99 -2.02 -14.59
C ILE A 322 3.54 -2.93 -15.72
N GLY A 323 3.93 -4.16 -15.37
CA GLY A 323 4.57 -5.10 -16.27
C GLY A 323 3.68 -5.70 -17.37
N ARG A 324 4.17 -6.80 -17.96
CA ARG A 324 3.55 -7.47 -19.13
C ARG A 324 2.15 -8.03 -18.90
N HIS A 325 1.73 -8.26 -17.66
CA HIS A 325 0.42 -8.83 -17.34
C HIS A 325 -0.63 -7.77 -16.99
N GLY A 326 -0.24 -6.50 -16.89
CA GLY A 326 -1.16 -5.39 -16.61
C GLY A 326 -1.06 -4.31 -17.68
N ILE A 327 -0.59 -3.12 -17.29
CA ILE A 327 -0.68 -1.90 -18.10
C ILE A 327 0.09 -2.02 -19.42
N SER A 328 1.33 -2.53 -19.40
CA SER A 328 2.13 -2.63 -20.63
C SER A 328 1.59 -3.68 -21.62
N GLY A 329 1.10 -4.81 -21.10
CA GLY A 329 0.52 -5.89 -21.91
C GLY A 329 -0.88 -5.60 -22.45
N SER A 330 -1.60 -4.68 -21.81
CA SER A 330 -2.96 -4.27 -22.20
C SER A 330 -3.01 -2.95 -22.98
N LYS A 331 -1.85 -2.47 -23.47
CA LYS A 331 -1.80 -1.34 -24.41
C LYS A 331 -2.58 -1.68 -25.69
N GLU A 332 -3.29 -0.69 -26.23
CA GLU A 332 -4.09 -0.87 -27.44
C GLU A 332 -3.22 -1.22 -28.66
N SER A 333 -2.08 -0.51 -28.85
CA SER A 333 -1.18 -0.76 -29.97
C SER A 333 -0.53 -2.14 -29.91
N VAL A 334 -0.66 -2.90 -31.01
CA VAL A 334 -0.02 -4.20 -31.21
C VAL A 334 1.49 -4.02 -31.30
N LEU A 335 1.95 -2.99 -32.02
CA LEU A 335 3.37 -2.69 -32.16
C LEU A 335 4.01 -2.33 -30.82
N ALA A 336 3.31 -1.56 -29.97
CA ALA A 336 3.77 -1.24 -28.64
C ALA A 336 3.92 -2.49 -27.76
N ARG A 337 2.90 -3.36 -27.74
CA ARG A 337 2.95 -4.65 -27.00
C ARG A 337 4.09 -5.53 -27.49
N ALA A 338 4.19 -5.72 -28.81
CA ALA A 338 5.17 -6.60 -29.42
C ALA A 338 6.63 -6.11 -29.25
N ALA A 339 6.84 -4.79 -29.16
CA ALA A 339 8.15 -4.19 -28.92
C ALA A 339 8.61 -4.28 -27.47
N PHE A 340 7.68 -4.45 -26.52
CA PHE A 340 8.00 -4.54 -25.09
C PHE A 340 8.40 -5.96 -24.68
N GLU A 341 7.51 -6.95 -24.85
CA GLU A 341 7.78 -8.35 -24.52
C GLU A 341 6.86 -9.30 -25.33
N VAL A 342 7.18 -10.60 -25.40
CA VAL A 342 6.33 -11.64 -26.03
C VAL A 342 5.94 -11.34 -27.49
N THR A 343 6.89 -10.83 -28.28
CA THR A 343 6.70 -10.31 -29.64
C THR A 343 5.90 -11.23 -30.57
N VAL A 344 6.25 -12.52 -30.63
CA VAL A 344 5.68 -13.45 -31.61
C VAL A 344 4.20 -13.72 -31.33
N ASN A 345 3.81 -13.92 -30.07
CA ASN A 345 2.43 -14.21 -29.74
C ASN A 345 1.53 -13.00 -30.02
N HIS A 346 1.94 -11.79 -29.61
CA HIS A 346 1.16 -10.58 -29.87
C HIS A 346 0.91 -10.35 -31.37
N LEU A 347 1.91 -10.57 -32.23
CA LEU A 347 1.75 -10.40 -33.68
C LEU A 347 0.86 -11.49 -34.29
N LEU A 348 0.97 -12.74 -33.83
CA LEU A 348 0.14 -13.84 -34.29
C LEU A 348 -1.32 -13.65 -33.87
N ASP A 349 -1.57 -13.32 -32.60
CA ASP A 349 -2.91 -13.09 -32.07
C ASP A 349 -3.56 -11.90 -32.77
N ALA A 350 -2.84 -10.80 -32.96
CA ALA A 350 -3.32 -9.65 -33.72
C ALA A 350 -3.68 -10.02 -35.17
N ALA A 351 -2.88 -10.86 -35.83
CA ALA A 351 -3.15 -11.33 -37.19
C ALA A 351 -4.38 -12.24 -37.26
N ILE A 352 -4.59 -13.10 -36.26
CA ILE A 352 -5.76 -13.99 -36.16
C ILE A 352 -7.05 -13.19 -35.95
N HIS A 353 -7.01 -12.19 -35.06
CA HIS A 353 -8.18 -11.39 -34.71
C HIS A 353 -8.40 -10.20 -35.66
N GLY A 354 -7.44 -9.90 -36.54
CA GLY A 354 -7.52 -8.78 -37.47
C GLY A 354 -7.43 -7.42 -36.76
N GLU A 355 -6.61 -7.34 -35.71
CA GLU A 355 -6.39 -6.10 -34.98
C GLU A 355 -5.75 -5.02 -35.87
N VAL A 356 -6.14 -3.76 -35.62
CA VAL A 356 -5.65 -2.59 -36.36
C VAL A 356 -4.91 -1.68 -35.39
N ASP A 357 -3.76 -1.18 -35.81
CA ASP A 357 -2.94 -0.26 -35.01
C ASP A 357 -3.10 1.18 -35.52
N ASP A 358 -3.64 2.06 -34.69
CA ASP A 358 -3.93 3.46 -35.02
C ASP A 358 -2.71 4.39 -34.94
N LEU A 359 -1.55 3.87 -34.49
CA LEU A 359 -0.30 4.61 -34.39
C LEU A 359 -0.39 5.89 -33.54
N ASN A 360 -1.10 5.86 -32.41
CA ASN A 360 -1.29 7.06 -31.57
C ASN A 360 -0.22 7.23 -30.49
N GLY A 361 0.42 6.16 -30.05
CA GLY A 361 1.43 6.18 -29.01
C GLY A 361 2.84 6.55 -29.48
N VAL A 362 3.79 6.56 -28.54
CA VAL A 362 5.18 6.95 -28.80
C VAL A 362 5.94 5.83 -29.52
N THR A 363 5.82 4.58 -29.03
CA THR A 363 6.62 3.44 -29.49
C THR A 363 6.36 3.10 -30.95
N GLU A 364 5.09 2.93 -31.31
CA GLU A 364 4.63 2.68 -32.68
C GLU A 364 5.08 3.75 -33.69
N ASN A 365 4.99 5.04 -33.34
CA ASN A 365 5.40 6.13 -34.23
C ASN A 365 6.92 6.11 -34.47
N VAL A 366 7.71 5.85 -33.43
CA VAL A 366 9.17 5.70 -33.56
C VAL A 366 9.53 4.51 -34.45
N ILE A 367 8.86 3.36 -34.30
CA ILE A 367 9.10 2.16 -35.11
C ILE A 367 8.81 2.43 -36.59
N VAL A 368 7.71 3.11 -36.89
CA VAL A 368 7.27 3.41 -38.27
C VAL A 368 8.01 4.63 -38.86
N GLY A 369 8.74 5.39 -38.05
CA GLY A 369 9.51 6.57 -38.47
C GLY A 369 8.67 7.83 -38.61
N LYS A 370 7.54 7.94 -37.89
CA LYS A 370 6.73 9.16 -37.79
C LYS A 370 7.14 9.99 -36.57
N PRO A 371 7.00 11.33 -36.61
CA PRO A 371 7.13 12.16 -35.42
C PRO A 371 6.12 11.73 -34.33
N ILE A 372 6.56 11.74 -33.08
CA ILE A 372 5.71 11.43 -31.92
C ILE A 372 4.83 12.65 -31.57
N LYS A 373 3.61 12.42 -31.09
CA LYS A 373 2.70 13.47 -30.62
C LYS A 373 3.01 13.87 -29.17
N LEU A 374 4.24 14.31 -28.94
CA LEU A 374 4.71 14.71 -27.62
C LEU A 374 5.76 15.83 -27.73
N GLY A 375 5.78 16.75 -26.77
CA GLY A 375 6.60 17.96 -26.82
C GLY A 375 6.35 18.75 -28.10
N THR A 376 7.42 19.10 -28.82
CA THR A 376 7.33 19.87 -30.07
C THR A 376 6.58 19.17 -31.21
N GLY A 377 6.36 17.85 -31.13
CA GLY A 377 5.72 17.08 -32.19
C GLY A 377 4.20 17.24 -32.29
N ASP A 378 3.55 17.81 -31.27
CA ASP A 378 2.10 18.07 -31.25
C ASP A 378 1.76 19.58 -31.39
N VAL A 379 2.75 20.41 -31.74
CA VAL A 379 2.57 21.84 -31.98
C VAL A 379 2.30 22.11 -33.46
N ASP A 380 1.10 22.60 -33.76
CA ASP A 380 0.73 23.03 -35.11
C ASP A 380 1.05 24.50 -35.36
N LEU A 381 1.90 24.76 -36.36
CA LEU A 381 2.25 26.13 -36.77
C LEU A 381 1.35 26.60 -37.92
N ARG A 382 0.80 27.81 -37.76
CA ARG A 382 0.11 28.52 -38.84
C ARG A 382 0.79 29.87 -39.07
N MET A 383 1.30 30.07 -40.28
CA MET A 383 1.91 31.34 -40.69
C MET A 383 1.08 31.99 -41.79
N GLY A 384 0.63 33.22 -41.54
CA GLY A 384 -0.03 34.04 -42.56
C GLY A 384 1.00 34.78 -43.42
N SER A 385 0.94 34.65 -44.74
CA SER A 385 1.75 35.47 -45.65
C SER A 385 1.05 36.81 -45.87
N SER A 386 1.41 37.84 -45.11
CA SER A 386 1.08 39.23 -45.47
C SER A 386 2.29 39.86 -46.18
N SER A 387 2.18 40.05 -47.49
CA SER A 387 3.12 40.91 -48.23
C SER A 387 2.68 42.36 -48.00
N ALA A 388 3.28 43.05 -47.04
CA ALA A 388 3.19 44.50 -46.98
C ALA A 388 3.98 45.07 -48.17
N GLU A 389 3.29 45.49 -49.23
CA GLU A 389 3.89 46.41 -50.20
C GLU A 389 4.17 47.73 -49.47
N PRO A 390 5.38 48.30 -49.60
CA PRO A 390 5.64 49.61 -49.02
C PRO A 390 4.81 50.62 -49.81
N GLU A 391 3.90 51.32 -49.12
CA GLU A 391 3.20 52.47 -49.68
C GLU A 391 4.26 53.45 -50.23
N ALA A 392 4.36 53.55 -51.55
CA ALA A 392 5.13 54.58 -52.20
C ALA A 392 4.44 55.92 -51.91
N SER A 393 5.01 56.69 -50.99
CA SER A 393 4.66 58.08 -50.77
C SER A 393 5.08 58.92 -51.98
N ASP A 394 4.12 59.32 -52.82
CA ASP A 394 4.29 60.38 -53.82
C ASP A 394 4.02 61.77 -53.22
#